data_AF-R7SMY2-F1
#
_entry.id   AF-R7SMY2-F1
#
_cell.length_a   1.000
_cell.length_b   1.000
_cell.length_c   1.000
_cell.angle_alpha   90.00
_cell.angle_beta   90.00
_cell.angle_gamma   90.00
#
_symmetry.space_group_name_H-M   'P 1'
#
loop_
_entity.id
_entity.type
_entity.pdbx_description
1 polymer ?
#
loop_
_entity_poly.entity_id
_entity_poly.type
_entity_poly.pdbx_seq_one_letter_code
_entity_poly.pdbx_strand_id
1 'polypeptide(L)'
;LAVSPICGPLSGSVSDVNAGTHLHGFKIIVTFGDSFTNGGRQDGGPLPPPVITPPDAEAGGRSTNGRVWVEDLAEPFNTTVMEYAVSMPRIHH
;
A
#
# COMPACT_ATOMS: atom_id res chain seq x y z
N LEU A 1 15.99 -24.09 7.01
CA LEU A 1 15.15 -24.84 7.95
C LEU A 1 14.36 -23.82 8.76
N ALA A 2 13.09 -23.57 8.42
CA ALA A 2 12.24 -22.66 9.17
C ALA A 2 11.21 -23.50 9.91
N VAL A 3 11.24 -23.43 11.24
CA VAL A 3 10.27 -24.11 12.10
C VAL A 3 9.16 -23.09 12.35
N SER A 4 7.97 -23.32 11.80
CA SER A 4 6.82 -22.48 12.12
C SER A 4 6.45 -22.69 13.59
N PRO A 5 6.27 -21.62 14.38
CA PRO A 5 5.89 -21.76 15.79
C PRO A 5 4.48 -22.37 15.88
N ILE A 6 4.32 -23.31 16.81
CA ILE A 6 3.03 -23.87 17.16
C ILE A 6 2.36 -22.89 18.12
N CYS A 7 1.32 -22.18 17.66
CA CYS A 7 0.53 -21.31 18.52
C CYS A 7 -0.35 -22.15 19.46
N GLY A 8 -0.22 -21.95 20.78
CA GLY A 8 -1.14 -22.46 21.79
C GLY A 8 -2.38 -21.58 21.94
N PRO A 9 -3.43 -22.07 22.64
CA PRO A 9 -4.63 -21.27 22.89
C PRO A 9 -4.30 -20.06 23.78
N LEU A 10 -4.80 -18.88 23.40
CA LEU A 10 -4.71 -17.66 24.19
C LEU A 10 -5.63 -17.79 25.42
N SER A 11 -5.05 -17.80 26.63
CA SER A 11 -5.79 -17.81 27.91
C SER A 11 -5.20 -16.78 28.87
N GLY A 12 -6.04 -16.15 29.71
CA GLY A 12 -5.64 -15.09 30.64
C GLY A 12 -6.56 -13.88 30.59
N SER A 13 -6.34 -12.90 31.47
CA SER A 13 -7.03 -11.60 31.45
C SER A 13 -6.69 -10.83 30.18
N VAL A 14 -7.71 -10.20 29.56
CA VAL A 14 -7.54 -9.34 28.39
C VAL A 14 -6.43 -8.32 28.65
N SER A 15 -5.40 -8.41 27.84
CA SER A 15 -4.27 -7.48 27.76
C SER A 15 -4.22 -6.99 26.31
N ASP A 16 -3.64 -5.81 26.08
CA ASP A 16 -3.38 -5.33 24.72
C ASP A 16 -2.31 -6.21 24.07
N VAL A 17 -2.75 -7.32 23.47
CA VAL A 17 -1.87 -8.25 22.75
C VAL A 17 -1.70 -7.71 21.34
N ASN A 18 -0.49 -7.25 21.00
CA ASN A 18 -0.13 -7.01 19.61
C ASN A 18 0.12 -8.37 18.92
N ALA A 19 -0.97 -8.98 18.43
CA ALA A 19 -0.92 -10.21 17.63
C ALA A 19 -0.60 -9.95 16.13
N GLY A 20 -0.23 -8.71 15.79
CA GLY A 20 -0.05 -8.26 14.41
C GLY A 20 -1.37 -8.04 13.67
N THR A 21 -1.26 -7.57 12.43
CA THR A 21 -2.39 -7.39 11.51
C THR A 21 -2.56 -8.60 10.60
N HIS A 22 -3.77 -9.15 10.55
CA HIS A 22 -4.11 -10.24 9.62
C HIS A 22 -4.38 -9.69 8.22
N LEU A 23 -3.30 -9.48 7.44
CA LEU A 23 -3.34 -8.84 6.12
C LEU A 23 -4.27 -9.56 5.12
N HIS A 24 -4.39 -10.89 5.21
CA HIS A 24 -5.33 -11.68 4.40
C HIS A 24 -6.81 -11.29 4.57
N GLY A 25 -7.17 -10.64 5.67
CA GLY A 25 -8.54 -10.20 5.94
C GLY A 25 -8.87 -8.82 5.35
N PHE A 26 -7.88 -8.08 4.84
CA PHE A 26 -8.08 -6.72 4.37
C PHE A 26 -8.65 -6.70 2.95
N LYS A 27 -9.87 -6.16 2.85
CA LYS A 27 -10.53 -5.91 1.56
C LYS A 27 -10.13 -4.56 0.95
N ILE A 28 -9.88 -3.58 1.81
CA ILE A 28 -9.59 -2.20 1.43
C ILE A 28 -8.44 -1.68 2.30
N ILE A 29 -7.44 -1.08 1.67
CA ILE A 29 -6.42 -0.24 2.31
C ILE A 29 -6.71 1.20 1.90
N VAL A 30 -6.92 2.08 2.88
CA VAL A 30 -7.09 3.52 2.64
C VAL A 30 -5.79 4.23 3.00
N THR A 31 -5.20 4.98 2.08
CA THR A 31 -3.92 5.68 2.30
C THR A 31 -4.08 7.20 2.30
N PHE A 32 -3.35 7.83 3.22
CA PHE A 32 -3.07 9.26 3.26
C PHE A 32 -1.56 9.42 3.41
N GLY A 33 -0.98 10.42 2.76
CA GLY A 33 0.47 10.58 2.77
C GLY A 33 0.95 11.52 1.67
N ASP A 34 2.18 11.29 1.25
CA ASP A 34 2.92 12.10 0.29
C ASP A 34 3.31 11.31 -0.96
N SER A 35 4.31 11.80 -1.71
CA SER A 35 4.83 11.20 -2.93
C SER A 35 5.37 9.77 -2.76
N PHE A 36 5.72 9.33 -1.54
CA PHE A 36 6.18 7.96 -1.30
C PHE A 36 5.03 6.96 -1.31
N THR A 37 3.80 7.44 -1.18
CA THR A 37 2.59 6.60 -1.19
C THR A 37 1.71 6.92 -2.41
N ASN A 38 1.84 8.09 -3.03
CA ASN A 38 1.02 8.47 -4.18
C ASN A 38 1.23 7.58 -5.42
N GLY A 39 0.17 6.87 -5.79
CA GLY A 39 -0.03 5.96 -6.91
C GLY A 39 -0.55 6.62 -8.19
N GLY A 40 -0.57 7.96 -8.27
CA GLY A 40 -1.04 8.72 -9.43
C GLY A 40 -2.53 9.10 -9.39
N ARG A 41 -3.24 8.87 -8.29
CA ARG A 41 -4.65 9.27 -8.10
C ARG A 41 -4.95 9.56 -6.62
N GLN A 42 -5.69 10.64 -6.33
CA GLN A 42 -5.92 11.13 -4.96
C GLN A 42 -7.40 11.23 -4.54
N ASP A 43 -8.32 10.63 -5.29
CA ASP A 43 -9.77 10.69 -5.06
C ASP A 43 -10.38 9.38 -4.52
N GLY A 44 -9.54 8.43 -4.10
CA GLY A 44 -9.95 7.10 -3.64
C GLY A 44 -10.38 6.12 -4.74
N GLY A 45 -10.31 6.51 -6.02
CA GLY A 45 -10.62 5.63 -7.15
C GLY A 45 -9.48 4.66 -7.52
N PRO A 46 -9.72 3.75 -8.48
CA PRO A 46 -8.69 2.81 -8.94
C PRO A 46 -7.45 3.53 -9.46
N LEU A 47 -6.29 3.05 -9.03
CA LEU A 47 -4.99 3.57 -9.47
C LEU A 47 -4.76 3.26 -10.95
N PRO A 48 -4.14 4.19 -11.71
CA PRO A 48 -3.66 3.89 -13.06
C PRO A 48 -2.59 2.79 -13.02
N PRO A 49 -2.43 2.01 -14.10
CA PRO A 49 -1.37 1.00 -14.20
C PRO A 49 0.02 1.61 -13.97
N PRO A 50 0.93 0.91 -13.28
CA PRO A 50 2.30 1.38 -13.04
C PRO A 50 3.17 1.18 -14.28
N VAL A 51 2.87 1.90 -15.37
CA VAL A 51 3.56 1.80 -16.66
C VAL A 51 4.22 3.13 -17.00
N ILE A 52 5.49 3.05 -17.41
CA ILE A 52 6.28 4.19 -17.91
C ILE A 52 5.84 4.53 -19.34
N THR A 53 5.52 5.80 -19.60
CA THR A 53 5.19 6.30 -20.95
C THR A 53 6.19 7.40 -21.33
N PRO A 54 7.18 7.14 -22.20
CA PRO A 54 8.19 8.14 -22.57
C PRO A 54 7.58 9.45 -23.11
N PRO A 55 8.18 10.61 -22.82
CA PRO A 55 9.47 10.81 -22.14
C PRO A 55 9.37 10.79 -20.61
N ASP A 56 8.18 10.59 -20.05
CA ASP A 56 7.98 10.55 -18.61
C ASP A 56 8.60 9.27 -18.03
N ALA A 57 9.43 9.45 -17.00
CA ALA A 57 10.05 8.34 -16.26
C ALA A 57 9.14 7.82 -15.13
N GLU A 58 8.05 8.52 -14.85
CA GLU A 58 7.06 8.17 -13.83
C GLU A 58 6.09 7.09 -14.32
N ALA A 59 5.89 6.07 -13.50
CA ALA A 59 5.00 4.97 -13.81
C ALA A 59 3.56 5.30 -13.41
N GLY A 60 2.72 5.60 -14.41
CA GLY A 60 1.32 5.94 -14.18
C GLY A 60 1.11 7.09 -13.19
N GLY A 61 1.99 8.10 -13.20
CA GLY A 61 1.90 9.28 -12.31
C GLY A 61 2.44 9.09 -10.89
N ARG A 62 3.10 7.97 -10.59
CA ARG A 62 3.86 7.76 -9.34
C ARG A 62 5.17 8.54 -9.39
N SER A 63 5.67 8.97 -8.23
CA SER A 63 7.04 9.54 -8.12
C SER A 63 8.15 8.47 -8.22
N THR A 64 7.86 7.34 -8.85
CA THR A 64 8.71 6.16 -9.05
C THR A 64 8.54 5.63 -10.47
N ASN A 65 9.48 4.81 -10.93
CA ASN A 65 9.44 4.14 -12.23
C ASN A 65 8.69 2.78 -12.18
N GLY A 66 7.91 2.55 -11.13
CA GLY A 66 7.16 1.33 -10.86
C GLY A 66 6.16 1.55 -9.74
N ARG A 67 5.68 0.47 -9.11
CA ARG A 67 4.75 0.55 -7.97
C ARG A 67 5.34 1.28 -6.76
N VAL A 68 4.47 1.87 -5.94
CA VAL A 68 4.79 2.31 -4.58
C VAL A 68 4.51 1.19 -3.57
N TRP A 69 5.05 1.32 -2.35
CA TRP A 69 5.04 0.25 -1.34
C TRP A 69 3.65 -0.32 -1.03
N VAL A 70 2.60 0.50 -1.03
CA VAL A 70 1.24 0.05 -0.67
C VAL A 70 0.64 -0.86 -1.74
N GLU A 71 1.02 -0.69 -3.00
CA GLU A 71 0.55 -1.56 -4.08
C GLU A 71 1.16 -2.95 -3.99
N ASP A 72 2.45 -3.03 -3.64
CA ASP A 72 3.12 -4.32 -3.39
C ASP A 72 2.62 -4.98 -2.09
N LEU A 73 2.15 -4.19 -1.12
CA LEU A 73 1.45 -4.73 0.05
C LEU A 73 0.07 -5.31 -0.32
N ALA A 74 -0.65 -4.68 -1.25
CA ALA A 74 -2.00 -5.06 -1.63
C ALA A 74 -2.07 -6.23 -2.64
N GLU A 75 -1.07 -6.33 -3.53
CA GLU A 75 -1.03 -7.31 -4.63
C GLU A 75 -1.21 -8.77 -4.15
N PRO A 76 -0.49 -9.28 -3.14
CA PRO A 76 -0.58 -10.68 -2.74
C PRO A 76 -1.95 -11.07 -2.17
N PHE A 77 -2.74 -10.10 -1.73
CA PHE A 77 -4.02 -10.31 -1.04
C PHE A 77 -5.23 -9.87 -1.86
N ASN A 78 -5.02 -9.39 -3.10
CA ASN A 78 -6.08 -8.83 -3.93
C ASN A 78 -6.89 -7.73 -3.20
N THR A 79 -6.19 -6.94 -2.39
CA THR A 79 -6.77 -5.86 -1.60
C THR A 79 -6.94 -4.61 -2.46
N THR A 80 -8.08 -3.91 -2.32
CA THR A 80 -8.29 -2.64 -3.03
C THR A 80 -7.55 -1.52 -2.33
N VAL A 81 -6.77 -0.72 -3.06
CA VAL A 81 -6.16 0.51 -2.54
C VAL A 81 -7.07 1.69 -2.89
N MET A 82 -7.48 2.45 -1.86
CA MET A 82 -8.21 3.71 -1.99
C MET A 82 -7.31 4.85 -1.52
N GLU A 83 -6.80 5.62 -2.48
CA GLU A 83 -5.72 6.56 -2.21
C GLU A 83 -6.15 8.03 -2.15
N TYR A 84 -5.65 8.72 -1.12
CA TYR A 84 -5.77 10.16 -0.90
C TYR A 84 -4.41 10.82 -0.60
N ALA A 85 -3.30 10.10 -0.80
CA ALA A 85 -1.95 10.63 -0.66
C ALA A 85 -1.67 11.70 -1.72
N VAL A 86 -1.02 12.80 -1.37
CA VAL A 86 -0.78 13.94 -2.27
C VAL A 86 0.71 14.18 -2.43
N SER A 87 1.21 14.06 -3.66
CA SER A 87 2.57 14.54 -4.00
C SER A 87 2.61 16.07 -3.95
N MET A 88 3.72 16.64 -3.48
CA MET A 88 3.92 18.09 -3.51
C MET A 88 3.77 18.62 -4.96
N PRO A 89 3.25 19.84 -5.16
CA PRO A 89 3.10 20.41 -6.50
C PRO A 89 4.47 20.49 -7.18
N ARG A 90 4.61 19.89 -8.37
CA ARG A 90 5.79 20.13 -9.20
C ARG A 90 5.75 21.57 -9.70
N ILE A 91 6.75 22.37 -9.34
CA ILE A 91 7.03 23.62 -10.06
C ILE A 91 7.64 23.19 -11.40
N HIS A 92 6.83 23.21 -12.46
CA HIS A 92 7.35 23.06 -13.82
C HIS A 92 8.22 24.29 -14.12
N HIS A 93 9.53 24.08 -14.27
CA HIS A 93 10.46 25.04 -14.85
C HIS A 93 10.37 25.01 -16.38
#